data_AF-A0A7X7SAL8-F1
#
_entry.id   AF-A0A7X7SAL8-F1
#
_cell.length_a   1.000
_cell.length_b   1.000
_cell.length_c   1.000
_cell.angle_alpha   90.00
_cell.angle_beta   90.00
_cell.angle_gamma   90.00
#
_symmetry.space_group_name_H-M   'P 1'
#
loop_
_entity.id
_entity.type
_entity.pdbx_description
1 polymer ?
#
loop_
_entity_poly.entity_id
_entity_poly.type
_entity_poly.pdbx_seq_one_letter_code
_entity_poly.pdbx_strand_id
1 'polypeptide(L)'
;MNAVRLWFKAVRPYAYSASVIPVALGGLYARMEAPDRFSGRRMAAALAGGVLMHTAANLWNDYFDYRHGVDRPGAGEGSGVLVRGEMTPGRCFRGAVLSAALGGLAGLWLVMQTGWPLLLLIGLGLLGALAYAAGPWSPKHRALGEVWVFLLMGAGMPLGGYMAQT
;
A
#
# COMPACT_ATOMS: atom_id res chain seq x y z
N MET A 1 -21.09 -9.72 12.00
CA MET A 1 -20.19 -8.58 12.31
C MET A 1 -20.69 -7.36 11.53
N ASN A 2 -20.64 -6.15 12.09
CA ASN A 2 -21.04 -4.95 11.33
C ASN A 2 -19.99 -4.59 10.26
N ALA A 3 -20.38 -3.76 9.29
CA ALA A 3 -19.54 -3.43 8.14
C ALA A 3 -18.22 -2.74 8.52
N VAL A 4 -18.24 -1.86 9.52
CA VAL A 4 -17.06 -1.12 10.00
C VAL A 4 -16.03 -2.08 10.58
N ARG A 5 -16.44 -2.94 11.51
CA ARG A 5 -15.53 -3.91 12.14
C ARG A 5 -15.00 -4.92 11.13
N LEU A 6 -15.80 -5.30 10.14
CA LEU A 6 -15.36 -6.16 9.04
C LEU A 6 -14.23 -5.52 8.22
N TRP A 7 -14.41 -4.28 7.78
CA TRP A 7 -13.38 -3.58 7.01
C TRP A 7 -12.14 -3.27 7.85
N PHE A 8 -12.30 -2.89 9.12
CA PHE A 8 -11.18 -2.66 10.04
C PHE A 8 -10.30 -3.90 10.17
N LYS A 9 -10.92 -5.09 10.24
CA LYS A 9 -10.21 -6.36 10.23
C LYS A 9 -9.51 -6.63 8.89
N ALA A 10 -10.22 -6.42 7.78
CA ALA A 10 -9.71 -6.70 6.43
C ALA A 10 -8.50 -5.84 6.04
N VAL A 11 -8.50 -4.54 6.39
CA VAL A 11 -7.46 -3.60 5.94
C VAL A 11 -6.19 -3.62 6.80
N ARG A 12 -6.23 -4.26 7.97
CA ARG A 12 -5.11 -4.39 8.93
C ARG A 12 -4.45 -3.05 9.29
N PRO A 13 -5.16 -2.13 9.95
CA PRO A 13 -4.64 -0.78 10.22
C PRO A 13 -3.41 -0.77 11.13
N TYR A 14 -3.22 -1.80 11.96
CA TYR A 14 -2.02 -1.97 12.76
C TYR A 14 -0.73 -2.06 11.91
N ALA A 15 -0.84 -2.43 10.64
CA ALA A 15 0.29 -2.51 9.72
C ALA A 15 0.64 -1.15 9.08
N TYR A 16 -0.23 -0.14 9.17
CA TYR A 16 -0.02 1.14 8.47
C TYR A 16 1.20 1.94 8.96
N SER A 17 1.80 1.59 10.10
CA SER A 17 3.10 2.14 10.50
C SER A 17 4.16 1.94 9.41
N ALA A 18 4.14 0.81 8.69
CA ALA A 18 5.06 0.51 7.59
C ALA A 18 4.84 1.37 6.33
N SER A 19 3.78 2.18 6.27
CA SER A 19 3.61 3.20 5.22
C SER A 19 3.64 4.63 5.74
N VAL A 20 3.01 4.89 6.88
CA VAL A 20 2.91 6.24 7.45
C VAL A 20 4.27 6.74 7.90
N ILE A 21 5.05 5.92 8.62
CA ILE A 21 6.36 6.34 9.14
C ILE A 21 7.32 6.62 7.97
N PRO A 22 7.51 5.72 6.98
CA PRO A 22 8.43 5.97 5.88
C PRO A 22 8.06 7.22 5.05
N VAL A 23 6.79 7.38 4.67
CA VAL A 23 6.34 8.58 3.93
C VAL A 23 6.58 9.86 4.73
N ALA A 24 6.24 9.86 6.03
CA ALA A 24 6.46 11.00 6.90
C ALA A 24 7.95 11.35 7.02
N LEU A 25 8.81 10.35 7.20
CA LEU A 25 10.27 10.55 7.28
C LEU A 25 10.81 11.21 6.01
N GLY A 26 10.43 10.73 4.82
CA GLY A 26 10.85 11.31 3.55
C GLY A 26 10.42 12.77 3.39
N GLY A 27 9.15 13.07 3.68
CA GLY A 27 8.66 14.44 3.56
C GLY A 27 9.17 15.40 4.64
N LEU A 28 9.47 14.90 5.85
CA LEU A 28 10.13 15.69 6.89
C LEU A 28 11.60 15.94 6.56
N TYR A 29 12.29 14.98 5.95
CA TYR A 29 13.63 15.19 5.42
C TYR A 29 13.64 16.27 4.34
N ALA A 30 12.68 16.24 3.39
CA ALA A 30 12.51 17.30 2.41
C ALA A 30 12.26 18.68 3.05
N ARG A 31 11.53 18.72 4.17
CA ARG A 31 11.32 19.96 4.94
C ARG A 31 12.62 20.51 5.53
N MET A 32 13.51 19.63 5.98
CA MET A 32 14.81 20.04 6.53
C MET A 32 15.74 20.58 5.45
N GLU A 33 15.74 19.97 4.26
CA GLU A 33 16.59 20.38 3.14
C GLU A 33 16.08 21.65 2.45
N ALA A 34 14.76 21.77 2.24
CA ALA A 34 14.15 22.90 1.55
C ALA A 34 12.84 23.34 2.24
N PRO A 35 12.93 24.08 3.38
CA PRO A 35 11.78 24.49 4.17
C PRO A 35 10.69 25.21 3.37
N ASP A 36 11.10 26.10 2.45
CA ASP A 36 10.19 26.90 1.62
C ASP A 36 9.41 26.07 0.59
N ARG A 37 9.91 24.88 0.25
CA ARG A 37 9.21 23.95 -0.63
C ARG A 37 8.21 23.10 0.14
N PHE A 38 8.33 22.94 1.45
CA PHE A 38 7.43 22.04 2.17
C PHE A 38 5.95 22.48 2.09
N SER A 39 5.04 21.53 1.85
CA SER A 39 3.61 21.80 1.83
C SER A 39 2.84 20.78 2.66
N GLY A 40 2.15 21.28 3.71
CA GLY A 40 1.26 20.45 4.52
C GLY A 40 0.17 19.75 3.70
N ARG A 41 -0.33 20.40 2.63
CA ARG A 41 -1.31 19.80 1.70
C ARG A 41 -0.72 18.62 0.94
N ARG A 42 0.51 18.75 0.43
CA ARG A 42 1.19 17.65 -0.27
C ARG A 42 1.55 16.51 0.68
N MET A 43 1.98 16.82 1.90
CA MET A 43 2.24 15.81 2.94
C MET A 43 0.97 15.02 3.28
N ALA A 44 -0.16 15.71 3.51
CA ALA A 44 -1.43 15.05 3.79
C ALA A 44 -1.89 14.13 2.64
N ALA A 45 -1.75 14.58 1.39
CA ALA A 45 -2.05 13.76 0.21
C ALA A 45 -1.11 12.56 0.08
N ALA A 46 0.20 12.73 0.34
CA ALA A 46 1.17 11.64 0.30
C ALA A 46 0.89 10.56 1.35
N LEU A 47 0.55 10.97 2.58
CA LEU A 47 0.16 10.06 3.66
C LEU A 47 -1.13 9.32 3.35
N ALA A 48 -2.17 10.04 2.89
CA ALA A 48 -3.44 9.45 2.49
C ALA A 48 -3.25 8.46 1.32
N GLY A 49 -2.51 8.86 0.28
CA GLY A 49 -2.19 8.02 -0.87
C GLY A 49 -1.39 6.77 -0.48
N GLY A 50 -0.40 6.92 0.40
CA GLY A 50 0.39 5.80 0.92
C GLY A 50 -0.46 4.79 1.70
N VAL A 51 -1.36 5.25 2.58
CA VAL A 51 -2.29 4.38 3.33
C VAL A 51 -3.29 3.69 2.40
N LEU A 52 -3.82 4.40 1.41
CA LEU A 52 -4.73 3.81 0.41
C LEU A 52 -4.03 2.74 -0.43
N MET A 53 -2.77 2.97 -0.82
CA MET A 53 -2.02 1.98 -1.59
C MET A 53 -1.59 0.78 -0.74
N HIS A 54 -1.23 1.00 0.53
CA HIS A 54 -1.02 -0.09 1.50
C HIS A 54 -2.31 -0.90 1.68
N THR A 55 -3.46 -0.23 1.81
CA THR A 55 -4.76 -0.91 1.92
C THR A 55 -5.04 -1.78 0.70
N ALA A 56 -4.77 -1.29 -0.51
CA ALA A 56 -4.87 -2.09 -1.71
C ALA A 56 -3.97 -3.33 -1.69
N ALA A 57 -2.69 -3.15 -1.31
CA ALA A 57 -1.74 -4.26 -1.19
C ALA A 57 -2.21 -5.32 -0.17
N ASN A 58 -2.75 -4.90 0.99
CA ASN A 58 -3.27 -5.81 2.00
C ASN A 58 -4.44 -6.64 1.48
N LEU A 59 -5.41 -5.99 0.83
CA LEU A 59 -6.60 -6.66 0.31
C LEU A 59 -6.27 -7.55 -0.90
N TRP A 60 -5.37 -7.15 -1.78
CA TRP A 60 -4.88 -8.03 -2.85
C TRP A 60 -4.15 -9.23 -2.29
N ASN A 61 -3.29 -9.05 -1.28
CA ASN A 61 -2.59 -10.15 -0.65
C ASN A 61 -3.57 -11.21 -0.13
N ASP A 62 -4.57 -10.80 0.65
CA ASP A 62 -5.61 -11.70 1.16
C ASP A 62 -6.40 -12.37 0.03
N TYR A 63 -6.79 -11.60 -0.99
CA TYR A 63 -7.53 -12.15 -2.12
C TYR A 63 -6.75 -13.23 -2.87
N PHE A 64 -5.49 -12.96 -3.23
CA PHE A 64 -4.69 -13.90 -3.99
C PHE A 64 -4.25 -15.09 -3.14
N ASP A 65 -3.95 -14.90 -1.85
CA ASP A 65 -3.59 -16.01 -0.95
C ASP A 65 -4.77 -16.94 -0.71
N TYR A 66 -5.97 -16.39 -0.54
CA TYR A 66 -7.20 -17.19 -0.49
C TYR A 66 -7.44 -17.94 -1.81
N ARG A 67 -7.27 -17.28 -2.96
CA ARG A 67 -7.50 -17.89 -4.28
C ARG A 67 -6.48 -18.99 -4.62
N HIS A 68 -5.26 -18.90 -4.13
CA HIS A 68 -4.21 -19.90 -4.34
C HIS A 68 -4.15 -20.97 -3.24
N GLY A 69 -5.03 -20.90 -2.23
CA GLY A 69 -5.08 -21.86 -1.12
C GLY A 69 -3.93 -21.75 -0.12
N VAL A 70 -3.22 -20.60 -0.12
CA VAL A 70 -2.18 -20.27 0.85
C VAL A 70 -2.82 -20.00 2.21
N ASP A 71 -3.82 -19.11 2.23
CA ASP A 71 -4.65 -18.82 3.41
C ASP A 71 -5.69 -19.94 3.59
N ARG A 72 -5.62 -20.66 4.72
CA ARG A 72 -6.53 -21.79 5.02
C ARG A 72 -6.75 -21.95 6.54
N PRO A 73 -7.83 -22.62 6.98
CA PRO A 73 -8.07 -22.81 8.41
C PRO A 73 -6.87 -23.44 9.12
N GLY A 74 -6.36 -22.76 10.15
CA GLY A 74 -5.23 -23.24 10.95
C GLY A 74 -3.83 -22.93 10.39
N ALA A 75 -3.70 -22.17 9.29
CA ALA A 75 -2.42 -21.71 8.78
C ALA A 75 -2.54 -20.36 8.02
N GLY A 76 -1.62 -19.43 8.31
CA GLY A 76 -1.39 -18.24 7.49
C GLY A 76 -2.66 -17.46 7.12
N GLU A 77 -3.45 -16.99 8.08
CA GLU A 77 -4.74 -16.37 7.77
C GLU A 77 -4.67 -14.84 7.66
N GLY A 78 -3.88 -14.30 6.72
CA GLY A 78 -3.83 -12.88 6.35
C GLY A 78 -4.57 -11.91 7.29
N SER A 79 -5.73 -11.39 6.89
CA SER A 79 -6.76 -10.95 7.85
C SER A 79 -7.75 -12.07 8.22
N GLY A 80 -7.80 -13.13 7.42
CA GLY A 80 -8.66 -14.31 7.56
C GLY A 80 -10.14 -14.07 7.27
N VAL A 81 -10.54 -12.86 6.85
CA VAL A 81 -11.96 -12.54 6.58
C VAL A 81 -12.52 -13.37 5.41
N LEU A 82 -11.68 -13.79 4.47
CA LEU A 82 -12.06 -14.66 3.35
C LEU A 82 -12.15 -16.12 3.78
N VAL A 83 -11.14 -16.62 4.51
CA VAL A 83 -11.09 -18.00 5.04
C VAL A 83 -12.31 -18.31 5.91
N ARG A 84 -12.71 -17.37 6.77
CA ARG A 84 -13.87 -17.52 7.66
C ARG A 84 -15.22 -17.19 7.00
N GLY A 85 -15.25 -16.86 5.71
CA GLY A 85 -16.47 -16.51 4.99
C GLY A 85 -17.14 -15.20 5.43
N GLU A 86 -16.43 -14.35 6.17
CA GLU A 86 -16.94 -13.05 6.66
C GLU A 86 -17.06 -12.02 5.53
N MET A 87 -16.26 -12.17 4.47
CA MET A 87 -16.24 -11.33 3.27
C MET A 87 -16.12 -12.21 2.03
N THR A 88 -16.81 -11.84 0.95
CA THR A 88 -16.65 -12.53 -0.34
C THR A 88 -15.37 -12.09 -1.04
N PRO A 89 -14.68 -12.97 -1.81
CA PRO A 89 -13.47 -12.61 -2.54
C PRO A 89 -13.68 -11.42 -3.49
N GLY A 90 -14.82 -11.38 -4.18
CA GLY A 90 -15.15 -10.26 -5.07
C GLY A 90 -15.33 -8.92 -4.34
N ARG A 91 -15.83 -8.92 -3.10
CA ARG A 91 -15.92 -7.71 -2.27
C ARG A 91 -14.53 -7.24 -1.84
N CYS A 92 -13.65 -8.16 -1.43
CA CYS A 92 -12.27 -7.87 -1.08
C CYS A 92 -11.51 -7.26 -2.27
N PHE A 93 -11.56 -7.91 -3.44
CA PHE A 93 -10.89 -7.45 -4.64
C PHE A 93 -11.36 -6.07 -5.11
N ARG A 94 -12.67 -5.80 -5.11
CA ARG A 94 -13.20 -4.46 -5.42
C ARG A 94 -12.73 -3.41 -4.43
N GLY A 95 -12.63 -3.75 -3.14
CA GLY A 95 -12.05 -2.86 -2.12
C GLY A 95 -10.60 -2.54 -2.40
N ALA A 96 -9.81 -3.53 -2.83
CA ALA A 96 -8.42 -3.33 -3.23
C ALA A 96 -8.31 -2.38 -4.42
N VAL A 97 -9.08 -2.62 -5.49
CA VAL A 97 -9.11 -1.78 -6.70
C VAL A 97 -9.56 -0.35 -6.39
N LEU A 98 -10.61 -0.16 -5.58
CA LEU A 98 -11.06 1.16 -5.17
C LEU A 98 -9.98 1.91 -4.37
N SER A 99 -9.33 1.23 -3.43
CA SER A 99 -8.25 1.82 -2.63
C SER A 99 -7.05 2.21 -3.52
N ALA A 100 -6.67 1.34 -4.47
CA ALA A 100 -5.61 1.62 -5.42
C ALA A 100 -5.96 2.80 -6.34
N ALA A 101 -7.21 2.88 -6.83
CA ALA A 101 -7.66 3.98 -7.66
C ALA A 101 -7.62 5.32 -6.91
N LEU A 102 -8.14 5.36 -5.68
CA LEU A 102 -8.11 6.57 -4.85
C LEU A 102 -6.68 6.99 -4.48
N GLY A 103 -5.83 6.02 -4.12
CA GLY A 103 -4.41 6.29 -3.86
C GLY A 103 -3.66 6.76 -5.11
N GLY A 104 -3.97 6.17 -6.27
CA GLY A 104 -3.46 6.58 -7.57
C GLY A 104 -3.88 7.98 -7.96
N LEU A 105 -5.13 8.39 -7.68
CA LEU A 105 -5.59 9.76 -7.90
C LEU A 105 -4.85 10.78 -7.02
N ALA A 106 -4.62 10.46 -5.74
CA ALA A 106 -3.79 11.29 -4.86
C ALA A 106 -2.35 11.39 -5.39
N GLY A 107 -1.80 10.28 -5.87
CA GLY A 107 -0.48 10.23 -6.50
C GLY A 107 -0.39 11.04 -7.81
N LEU A 108 -1.39 10.94 -8.69
CA LEU A 108 -1.46 11.74 -9.92
C LEU A 108 -1.55 13.23 -9.62
N TRP A 109 -2.35 13.60 -8.62
CA TRP A 109 -2.39 14.98 -8.15
C TRP A 109 -1.02 15.44 -7.66
N LEU A 110 -0.29 14.64 -6.88
CA LEU A 110 1.08 14.97 -6.47
C LEU A 110 2.04 15.10 -7.65
N VAL A 111 1.95 14.21 -8.64
CA VAL A 111 2.74 14.27 -9.88
C VAL A 111 2.50 15.58 -10.63
N MET A 112 1.27 16.08 -10.68
CA MET A 112 0.99 17.39 -11.28
C MET A 112 1.65 18.55 -10.53
N GLN A 113 1.99 18.37 -9.24
CA GLN A 113 2.59 19.39 -8.39
C GLN A 113 4.12 19.33 -8.34
N THR A 114 4.73 18.15 -8.47
CA THR A 114 6.19 17.95 -8.32
C THR A 114 6.89 17.40 -9.57
N GLY A 115 6.12 16.94 -10.55
CA GLY A 115 6.64 16.47 -11.83
C GLY A 115 6.54 14.96 -12.02
N TRP A 116 6.79 14.56 -13.28
CA TRP A 116 6.60 13.20 -13.75
C TRP A 116 7.46 12.11 -13.08
N PRO A 117 8.67 12.35 -12.50
CA PRO A 117 9.45 11.27 -11.90
C PRO A 117 8.72 10.53 -10.77
N LEU A 118 7.86 11.21 -10.01
CA LEU A 118 7.05 10.59 -8.96
C LEU A 118 6.07 9.54 -9.54
N LEU A 119 5.64 9.71 -10.80
CA LEU A 119 4.76 8.77 -11.48
C LEU A 119 5.42 7.40 -11.64
N LEU A 120 6.73 7.37 -11.94
CA LEU A 120 7.48 6.13 -12.05
C LEU A 120 7.46 5.36 -10.74
N LEU A 121 7.68 6.06 -9.62
CA LEU A 121 7.71 5.44 -8.30
C LEU A 121 6.33 4.90 -7.89
N ILE A 122 5.25 5.65 -8.16
CA ILE A 122 3.88 5.19 -7.94
C ILE A 122 3.59 3.95 -8.79
N GLY A 123 3.96 3.97 -10.07
CA GLY A 123 3.78 2.84 -10.98
C GLY A 123 4.55 1.59 -10.53
N LEU A 124 5.82 1.74 -10.15
CA LEU A 124 6.64 0.67 -9.59
C LEU A 124 6.05 0.13 -8.28
N GLY A 125 5.53 1.00 -7.40
CA GLY A 125 4.85 0.60 -6.17
C GLY A 125 3.60 -0.24 -6.44
N LEU A 126 2.76 0.19 -7.37
CA LEU A 126 1.54 -0.52 -7.75
C LEU A 126 1.83 -1.88 -8.39
N LEU A 127 2.73 -1.92 -9.37
CA LEU A 127 3.15 -3.16 -10.03
C LEU A 127 3.86 -4.09 -9.04
N GLY A 128 4.71 -3.54 -8.17
CA GLY A 128 5.40 -4.28 -7.13
C GLY A 128 4.46 -4.90 -6.11
N ALA A 129 3.41 -4.18 -5.68
CA ALA A 129 2.39 -4.70 -4.79
C ALA A 129 1.58 -5.84 -5.44
N LEU A 130 1.21 -5.68 -6.72
CA LEU A 130 0.56 -6.73 -7.48
C LEU A 130 1.46 -7.95 -7.69
N ALA A 131 2.74 -7.76 -8.03
CA ALA A 131 3.70 -8.86 -8.20
C ALA A 131 3.98 -9.58 -6.88
N TYR A 132 3.94 -8.86 -5.75
CA TYR A 132 4.06 -9.45 -4.42
C TYR A 132 2.84 -10.32 -4.09
N ALA A 133 1.63 -9.87 -4.39
CA ALA A 133 0.42 -10.59 -4.04
C ALA A 133 0.05 -11.69 -5.06
N ALA A 134 0.20 -11.40 -6.35
CA ALA A 134 -0.35 -12.19 -7.45
C ALA A 134 0.75 -12.95 -8.22
N GLY A 135 0.38 -14.14 -8.70
CA GLY A 135 1.14 -14.88 -9.69
C GLY A 135 2.06 -15.97 -9.13
N PRO A 136 2.44 -16.95 -9.98
CA PRO A 136 3.24 -18.12 -9.58
C PRO A 136 4.69 -17.76 -9.20
N TRP A 137 5.17 -16.59 -9.60
CA TRP A 137 6.53 -16.11 -9.34
C TRP A 137 6.62 -15.07 -8.22
N SER A 138 5.56 -14.94 -7.40
CA SER A 138 5.54 -13.97 -6.31
C SER A 138 6.80 -14.09 -5.42
N PRO A 139 7.51 -12.97 -5.17
CA PRO A 139 8.70 -12.94 -4.33
C PRO A 139 8.50 -13.57 -2.95
N LYS A 140 7.30 -13.42 -2.36
CA LYS A 140 7.02 -13.95 -1.02
C LYS A 140 7.03 -15.47 -0.97
N HIS A 141 6.70 -16.14 -2.09
CA HIS A 141 6.77 -17.59 -2.21
C HIS A 141 8.19 -18.11 -2.52
N ARG A 142 9.17 -17.22 -2.71
CA ARG A 142 10.56 -17.56 -3.08
C ARG A 142 11.59 -17.05 -2.07
N ALA A 143 11.18 -16.87 -0.81
CA ALA A 143 12.02 -16.29 0.26
C ALA A 143 12.56 -14.87 -0.02
N LEU A 144 11.96 -14.15 -0.99
CA LEU A 144 12.32 -12.77 -1.33
C LEU A 144 11.29 -11.77 -0.80
N GLY A 145 10.33 -12.22 0.00
CA GLY A 145 9.22 -11.40 0.46
C GLY A 145 9.67 -10.19 1.28
N GLU A 146 10.56 -10.40 2.26
CA GLU A 146 11.06 -9.33 3.13
C GLU A 146 11.88 -8.29 2.34
N VAL A 147 12.73 -8.75 1.43
CA VAL A 147 13.50 -7.87 0.54
C VAL A 147 12.56 -7.02 -0.32
N TRP A 148 11.50 -7.62 -0.85
CA TRP A 148 10.52 -6.92 -1.66
C TRP A 148 9.76 -5.86 -0.87
N VAL A 149 9.32 -6.19 0.34
CA VAL A 149 8.67 -5.25 1.27
C VAL A 149 9.63 -4.12 1.63
N PHE A 150 10.90 -4.41 1.91
CA PHE A 150 11.91 -3.38 2.16
C PHE A 150 12.08 -2.44 0.96
N LEU A 151 12.17 -2.95 -0.27
CA LEU A 151 12.32 -2.11 -1.45
C LEU A 151 11.10 -1.20 -1.66
N LEU A 152 9.88 -1.72 -1.52
CA LEU A 152 8.67 -0.95 -1.76
C LEU A 152 8.34 0.01 -0.60
N MET A 153 8.37 -0.48 0.64
CA MET A 153 7.96 0.28 1.82
C MET A 153 9.13 0.93 2.56
N GLY A 154 10.26 0.23 2.68
CA GLY A 154 11.44 0.75 3.37
C GLY A 154 12.21 1.80 2.57
N ALA A 155 12.38 1.61 1.26
CA ALA A 155 13.11 2.53 0.39
C ALA A 155 12.18 3.37 -0.50
N GLY A 156 11.17 2.74 -1.10
CA GLY A 156 10.25 3.41 -2.03
C GLY A 156 9.36 4.46 -1.36
N MET A 157 8.76 4.15 -0.21
CA MET A 157 7.84 5.09 0.44
C MET A 157 8.52 6.35 1.02
N PRO A 158 9.72 6.31 1.64
CA PRO A 158 10.44 7.53 1.99
C PRO A 158 10.82 8.36 0.78
N LEU A 159 11.30 7.71 -0.29
CA LEU A 159 11.62 8.42 -1.53
C LEU A 159 10.37 9.11 -2.09
N GLY A 160 9.22 8.45 -2.06
CA GLY A 160 7.94 9.05 -2.47
C GLY A 160 7.50 10.20 -1.58
N GLY A 161 7.68 10.08 -0.26
CA GLY A 161 7.42 11.15 0.69
C GLY A 161 8.28 12.40 0.43
N TYR A 162 9.55 12.19 0.09
CA TYR A 162 10.49 13.25 -0.29
C TYR A 162 10.10 13.90 -1.63
N MET A 163 9.93 13.10 -2.69
CA MET A 163 9.55 13.55 -4.03
C MET A 163 8.17 14.21 -4.09
N ALA A 164 7.30 13.96 -3.10
CA ALA A 164 6.03 14.67 -2.96
C ALA A 164 6.22 16.14 -2.53
N GLN A 165 7.39 16.52 -2.00
CA GLN A 165 7.69 17.87 -1.53
C GLN A 165 8.66 18.65 -2.41
N THR A 166 9.62 17.98 -3.05
CA THR A 166 10.68 18.59 -3.87
C THR A 166 10.35 18.66 -5.34
#